data_AF-A0A1Q7MQS9-F1
#
_entry.id   AF-A0A1Q7MQS9-F1
#
_cell.length_a   1.000
_cell.length_b   1.000
_cell.length_c   1.000
_cell.angle_alpha   90.00
_cell.angle_beta   90.00
_cell.angle_gamma   90.00
#
_symmetry.space_group_name_H-M   'P 1'
#
loop_
_entity.id
_entity.type
_entity.pdbx_description
1 polymer ?
#
loop_
_entity_poly.entity_id
_entity_poly.type
_entity_poly.pdbx_seq_one_letter_code
_entity_poly.pdbx_strand_id
1 'polypeptide(L)'
;MSFDYSHLPREYPRQFLPTNIDLTDLSRLKELFQNLQNRTIHSASDLEKWLKDESELASALAEEQSIRYARMTCQTDDPAREKDYLLFIENVEPAAKIATSTMYSTGRERTTSHSSEKKM
;
A
#
# COMPACT_ATOMS: atom_id res chain seq x y z
N MET A 1 25.96 -14.16 7.20
CA MET A 1 25.72 -12.72 7.46
C MET A 1 24.41 -12.35 6.79
N SER A 2 23.37 -12.07 7.56
CA SER A 2 22.12 -11.53 7.02
C SER A 2 22.26 -10.01 6.86
N PHE A 3 22.06 -9.50 5.66
CA PHE A 3 21.94 -8.06 5.43
C PHE A 3 20.64 -7.56 6.07
N ASP A 4 20.71 -6.47 6.83
CA ASP A 4 19.54 -5.89 7.49
C ASP A 4 18.87 -4.85 6.58
N TYR A 5 17.76 -5.24 5.99
CA TYR A 5 16.98 -4.39 5.09
C TYR A 5 16.20 -3.29 5.83
N SER A 6 15.99 -3.42 7.14
CA SER A 6 15.26 -2.41 7.93
C SER A 6 16.05 -1.10 8.09
N HIS A 7 17.37 -1.17 7.94
CA HIS A 7 18.30 -0.04 8.05
C HIS A 7 18.76 0.54 6.70
N LEU A 8 18.07 0.20 5.60
CA LEU A 8 18.34 0.84 4.31
C LEU A 8 18.13 2.36 4.40
N PRO A 9 19.06 3.18 3.87
CA PRO A 9 18.90 4.63 3.89
C PRO A 9 17.66 5.03 3.09
N ARG A 10 16.78 5.81 3.73
CA ARG A 10 15.61 6.42 3.07
C ARG A 10 15.90 7.89 2.83
N GLU A 11 16.14 8.23 1.56
CA GLU A 11 16.33 9.61 1.13
C GLU A 11 15.04 10.45 1.34
N TYR A 12 13.88 9.80 1.23
CA TYR A 12 12.57 10.41 1.43
C TYR A 12 11.91 9.83 2.69
N PRO A 13 11.68 10.64 3.74
CA PRO A 13 11.00 10.18 4.94
C PRO A 13 9.52 9.94 4.66
N ARG A 14 8.99 8.83 5.19
CA ARG A 14 7.56 8.50 5.17
C ARG A 14 6.74 9.65 5.75
N GLN A 15 5.68 10.05 5.04
CA GLN A 15 4.79 11.12 5.45
C GLN A 15 3.44 10.56 5.90
N PHE A 16 2.96 9.53 5.20
CA PHE A 16 1.70 8.87 5.47
C PHE A 16 1.87 7.66 6.40
N LEU A 17 2.89 6.84 6.17
CA LEU A 17 3.11 5.61 6.90
C LEU A 17 3.96 5.84 8.15
N PRO A 18 3.68 5.12 9.26
CA PRO A 18 4.61 5.06 10.39
C PRO A 18 5.99 4.55 9.95
N THR A 19 7.04 5.08 10.58
CA THR A 19 8.44 4.69 10.29
C THR A 19 8.66 3.19 10.41
N ASN A 20 8.09 2.55 11.44
CA ASN A 20 8.24 1.12 11.73
C ASN A 20 6.91 0.36 11.57
N ILE A 21 6.20 0.58 10.46
CA ILE A 21 4.97 -0.16 10.20
C ILE A 21 5.26 -1.62 9.81
N ASP A 22 4.52 -2.55 10.41
CA ASP A 22 4.44 -3.93 9.95
C ASP A 22 3.35 -4.06 8.87
N LEU A 23 3.76 -4.26 7.62
CA LEU A 23 2.84 -4.42 6.48
C LEU A 23 2.27 -5.84 6.36
N THR A 24 2.65 -6.77 7.25
CA THR A 24 2.04 -8.09 7.34
C THR A 24 0.81 -8.13 8.26
N ASP A 25 0.59 -7.08 9.07
CA ASP A 25 -0.63 -6.90 9.84
C ASP A 25 -1.77 -6.45 8.91
N LEU A 26 -2.60 -7.41 8.51
CA LEU A 26 -3.77 -7.16 7.67
C LEU A 26 -4.78 -6.18 8.29
N SER A 27 -4.88 -6.13 9.62
CA SER A 27 -5.78 -5.19 10.30
C SER A 27 -5.27 -3.77 10.10
N ARG A 28 -3.97 -3.57 10.30
CA ARG A 28 -3.33 -2.27 10.09
C ARG A 28 -3.37 -1.84 8.63
N LEU A 29 -3.12 -2.78 7.72
CA LEU A 29 -3.19 -2.54 6.28
C LEU A 29 -4.61 -2.11 5.87
N LYS A 30 -5.64 -2.78 6.41
CA LYS A 30 -7.04 -2.43 6.18
C LYS A 30 -7.37 -1.02 6.67
N GLU A 31 -6.90 -0.62 7.85
CA GLU A 31 -7.10 0.74 8.37
C GLU A 31 -6.51 1.80 7.44
N LEU A 32 -5.31 1.56 6.89
CA LEU A 32 -4.67 2.48 5.95
C LEU A 32 -5.46 2.61 4.64
N PHE A 33 -5.89 1.50 4.07
CA PHE A 33 -6.73 1.53 2.86
C PHE A 33 -8.09 2.19 3.11
N GLN A 34 -8.72 1.93 4.25
CA GLN A 34 -9.98 2.59 4.64
C GLN A 34 -9.79 4.09 4.83
N ASN A 35 -8.66 4.52 5.41
CA ASN A 35 -8.31 5.93 5.53
C ASN A 35 -8.24 6.58 4.14
N LEU A 36 -7.56 5.95 3.17
CA LEU A 36 -7.50 6.45 1.80
C LEU A 36 -8.86 6.44 1.09
N GLN A 37 -9.68 5.41 1.28
CA GLN A 37 -11.00 5.27 0.64
C GLN A 37 -12.00 6.34 1.10
N ASN A 38 -12.02 6.61 2.41
CA ASN A 38 -13.03 7.45 3.05
C ASN A 38 -12.66 8.94 3.08
N ARG A 39 -11.44 9.31 2.65
CA ARG A 39 -11.05 10.70 2.54
C ARG A 39 -11.92 11.44 1.54
N THR A 40 -12.44 12.58 1.97
CA THR A 40 -13.11 13.53 1.08
C THR A 40 -12.06 14.46 0.47
N ILE A 41 -12.16 14.68 -0.84
CA ILE A 41 -11.24 15.53 -1.61
C ILE A 41 -12.02 16.77 -2.01
N HIS A 42 -11.64 17.93 -1.47
CA HIS A 42 -12.36 19.20 -1.70
C HIS A 42 -11.58 20.15 -2.62
N SER A 43 -10.28 19.90 -2.81
CA SER A 43 -9.39 20.76 -3.58
C SER A 43 -8.36 19.97 -4.37
N ALA A 44 -7.71 20.63 -5.32
CA ALA A 44 -6.57 20.06 -6.04
C ALA A 44 -5.41 19.69 -5.10
N SER A 45 -5.19 20.49 -4.04
CA SER A 45 -4.17 20.19 -3.04
C SER A 45 -4.50 18.93 -2.23
N ASP A 46 -5.77 18.70 -1.92
CA ASP A 46 -6.20 17.48 -1.22
C ASP A 46 -6.00 16.25 -2.09
N LEU A 47 -6.28 16.38 -3.40
CA LEU A 47 -6.05 15.32 -4.37
C LEU A 47 -4.57 14.99 -4.50
N GLU A 48 -3.71 16.01 -4.60
CA GLU A 48 -2.26 15.80 -4.69
C GLU A 48 -1.72 15.09 -3.44
N LYS A 49 -2.18 15.50 -2.25
CA LYS A 49 -1.83 14.82 -1.00
C LYS A 49 -2.33 13.38 -0.99
N TRP A 50 -3.58 13.15 -1.41
CA TRP A 50 -4.13 11.81 -1.49
C TRP A 50 -3.32 10.90 -2.42
N LEU A 51 -2.91 11.40 -3.59
CA LEU A 51 -2.07 10.66 -4.54
C LEU A 51 -0.69 10.35 -3.96
N LYS A 52 -0.09 11.30 -3.22
CA LYS A 52 1.20 11.07 -2.54
C LYS A 52 1.08 9.97 -1.47
N ASP A 53 0.04 10.02 -0.64
CA ASP A 53 -0.18 9.04 0.42
C ASP A 53 -0.49 7.64 -0.15
N GLU A 54 -1.27 7.56 -1.23
CA GLU A 54 -1.56 6.30 -1.93
C GLU A 54 -0.30 5.72 -2.59
N SER A 55 0.49 6.55 -3.27
CA SER A 55 1.78 6.16 -3.84
C SER A 55 2.76 5.68 -2.77
N GLU A 56 2.80 6.34 -1.61
CA GLU A 56 3.67 5.94 -0.49
C GLU A 56 3.30 4.54 0.01
N LEU A 57 2.00 4.25 0.18
CA LEU A 57 1.53 2.92 0.57
C LEU A 57 1.88 1.85 -0.47
N ALA A 58 1.65 2.13 -1.74
CA ALA A 58 1.97 1.22 -2.83
C ALA A 58 3.47 0.91 -2.91
N SER A 59 4.33 1.93 -2.80
CA SER A 59 5.78 1.76 -2.78
C SER A 59 6.26 0.94 -1.59
N ALA A 60 5.71 1.15 -0.39
CA ALA A 60 6.11 0.39 0.80
C ALA A 60 5.74 -1.10 0.69
N LEU A 61 4.56 -1.42 0.12
CA LEU A 61 4.16 -2.81 -0.15
C LEU A 61 5.08 -3.48 -1.19
N ALA A 62 5.44 -2.76 -2.25
CA ALA A 62 6.36 -3.26 -3.27
C ALA A 62 7.78 -3.49 -2.72
N GLU A 63 8.25 -2.61 -1.82
CA GLU A 63 9.53 -2.75 -1.13
C GLU A 63 9.55 -4.03 -0.27
N GLU A 64 8.52 -4.25 0.56
CA GLU A 64 8.40 -5.45 1.39
C GLU A 64 8.36 -6.74 0.56
N GLN A 65 7.59 -6.76 -0.54
CA GLN A 65 7.56 -7.90 -1.45
C GLN A 65 8.95 -8.17 -2.03
N SER A 66 9.64 -7.12 -2.49
CA SER A 66 10.97 -7.21 -3.09
C SER A 66 12.01 -7.74 -2.09
N ILE A 67 11.98 -7.26 -0.85
CA ILE A 67 12.87 -7.73 0.22
C ILE A 67 12.63 -9.22 0.50
N ARG A 68 11.38 -9.64 0.63
CA ARG A 68 11.03 -11.06 0.91
C ARG A 68 11.44 -11.97 -0.24
N TYR A 69 11.18 -11.55 -1.48
CA TYR A 69 11.60 -12.27 -2.67
C TYR A 69 13.13 -12.39 -2.75
N ALA A 70 13.86 -11.30 -2.54
CA ALA A 70 15.33 -11.32 -2.51
C ALA A 70 15.85 -12.26 -1.41
N ARG A 71 15.26 -12.20 -0.21
CA ARG A 71 15.64 -13.09 0.90
C ARG A 71 15.42 -14.56 0.59
N MET A 72 14.26 -14.91 0.02
CA MET A 72 13.91 -16.28 -0.35
C MET A 72 14.81 -16.81 -1.49
N THR A 73 15.10 -15.99 -2.50
CA THR A 73 15.93 -16.40 -3.65
C THR A 73 17.43 -16.45 -3.34
N CYS A 74 17.93 -15.64 -2.40
CA CYS A 74 19.32 -15.73 -1.93
C CYS A 74 19.60 -16.98 -1.08
N GLN A 75 18.58 -17.54 -0.42
CA GLN A 75 18.74 -18.71 0.45
C GLN A 75 17.47 -19.57 0.36
N THR A 76 17.36 -20.30 -0.75
CA THR A 76 16.18 -21.09 -1.12
C THR A 76 15.98 -22.35 -0.28
N ASP A 77 16.98 -22.74 0.52
CA ASP A 77 16.93 -23.89 1.43
C ASP A 77 16.48 -23.50 2.86
N ASP A 78 16.19 -22.22 3.11
CA ASP A 78 15.70 -21.72 4.40
C ASP A 78 14.15 -21.71 4.43
N PRO A 79 13.51 -22.65 5.15
CA PRO A 79 12.05 -22.78 5.18
C PRO A 79 11.36 -21.60 5.87
N ALA A 80 12.05 -20.84 6.73
CA ALA A 80 11.47 -19.67 7.36
C ALA A 80 11.28 -18.54 6.35
N ARG A 81 12.25 -18.34 5.46
CA ARG A 81 12.17 -17.31 4.39
C ARG A 81 11.13 -17.66 3.34
N GLU A 82 11.04 -18.94 2.98
CA GLU A 82 9.98 -19.43 2.10
C GLU A 82 8.60 -19.14 2.72
N LYS A 83 8.39 -19.51 3.99
CA LYS A 83 7.16 -19.25 4.71
C LYS A 83 6.82 -17.76 4.79
N ASP A 84 7.81 -16.90 5.09
CA ASP A 84 7.63 -15.45 5.18
C ASP A 84 7.24 -14.82 3.83
N TYR A 85 7.76 -15.36 2.73
CA TYR A 85 7.40 -14.94 1.38
C TYR A 85 6.00 -15.45 1.00
N LEU A 86 5.71 -16.73 1.23
CA LEU A 86 4.38 -17.31 0.95
C LEU A 86 3.28 -16.61 1.75
N LEU A 87 3.50 -16.31 3.03
CA LEU A 87 2.54 -15.57 3.84
C LEU A 87 2.19 -14.21 3.21
N PHE A 88 3.18 -13.52 2.64
CA PHE A 88 2.96 -12.24 1.96
C PHE A 88 2.16 -12.42 0.66
N ILE A 89 2.57 -13.36 -0.19
CA ILE A 89 1.92 -13.62 -1.49
C ILE A 89 0.50 -14.17 -1.35
N GLU A 90 0.25 -15.00 -0.33
CA GLU A 90 -1.05 -15.65 -0.12
C GLU A 90 -2.05 -14.75 0.61
N ASN A 91 -1.58 -13.82 1.45
CA ASN A 91 -2.46 -13.04 2.32
C ASN A 91 -2.37 -11.52 2.05
N VAL A 92 -1.17 -10.96 2.06
CA VAL A 92 -0.95 -9.50 2.02
C VAL A 92 -1.18 -8.96 0.61
N GLU A 93 -0.54 -9.54 -0.40
CA GLU A 93 -0.65 -9.09 -1.79
C GLU A 93 -2.11 -9.16 -2.31
N PRO A 94 -2.88 -10.25 -2.09
CA PRO A 94 -4.27 -10.31 -2.51
C PRO A 94 -5.14 -9.28 -1.78
N ALA A 95 -4.95 -9.12 -0.47
CA ALA A 95 -5.70 -8.11 0.31
C ALA A 95 -5.44 -6.69 -0.21
N ALA A 96 -4.18 -6.36 -0.51
CA ALA A 96 -3.81 -5.08 -1.11
C ALA A 96 -4.44 -4.89 -2.49
N LYS A 97 -4.35 -5.89 -3.39
CA LYS A 97 -4.96 -5.83 -4.73
C LYS A 97 -6.47 -5.61 -4.68
N ILE A 98 -7.17 -6.32 -3.79
CA ILE A 98 -8.62 -6.17 -3.61
C ILE A 98 -8.93 -4.74 -3.14
N ALA A 99 -8.23 -4.25 -2.12
CA ALA A 99 -8.46 -2.92 -1.57
C ALA A 99 -8.23 -1.81 -2.61
N THR A 100 -7.13 -1.91 -3.37
CA THR A 100 -6.79 -0.97 -4.45
C THR A 100 -7.81 -1.05 -5.60
N SER A 101 -8.24 -2.26 -5.99
CA SER A 101 -9.27 -2.42 -7.02
C SER A 101 -10.59 -1.78 -6.62
N THR A 102 -11.03 -1.99 -5.37
CA THR A 102 -12.23 -1.35 -4.80
C THR A 102 -12.10 0.18 -4.79
N MET A 103 -10.94 0.73 -4.44
CA MET A 103 -10.69 2.17 -4.46
C MET A 103 -10.95 2.79 -5.84
N TYR A 104 -10.38 2.20 -6.88
CA TYR A 104 -10.48 2.74 -8.24
C TYR A 104 -11.85 2.50 -8.88
N SER A 105 -12.56 1.42 -8.52
CA SER A 105 -13.93 1.19 -9.01
C SER A 105 -14.92 2.17 -8.38
N THR A 106 -14.85 2.38 -7.06
CA THR A 106 -15.70 3.35 -6.35
C THR A 106 -15.41 4.80 -6.76
N GLY A 107 -14.17 5.11 -7.15
CA GLY A 107 -13.82 6.42 -7.74
C GLY A 107 -14.53 6.69 -9.08
N ARG A 108 -14.80 5.64 -9.87
CA ARG A 108 -15.47 5.74 -11.18
C ARG A 108 -16.96 6.10 -11.07
N GLU A 109 -17.63 5.69 -9.99
CA GLU A 109 -19.04 6.02 -9.75
C GLU A 109 -19.22 7.43 -9.14
N ARG A 110 -18.22 7.91 -8.38
CA ARG A 110 -18.26 9.25 -7.77
C ARG A 110 -18.11 10.39 -8.78
N THR A 111 -17.49 10.16 -9.94
CA THR A 111 -17.32 11.19 -11.00
C THR A 111 -18.55 11.35 -11.89
N THR A 112 -19.47 10.38 -11.91
CA THR A 112 -20.69 10.44 -12.73
C THR A 112 -21.82 11.28 -12.11
N SER A 113 -21.74 11.65 -10.83
CA SER A 113 -22.82 12.38 -10.13
C SER A 113 -22.68 13.91 -10.10
N HIS A 114 -21.61 14.51 -10.67
CA HIS A 114 -21.43 15.98 -10.67
C HIS A 114 -21.75 16.66 -12.01
N SER A 115 -22.32 15.96 -13.00
CA SER A 115 -22.65 16.52 -14.32
C SER A 115 -24.15 16.77 -14.54
N SER A 116 -24.97 16.85 -13.49
CA SER A 116 -26.43 16.98 -13.61
C SER A 116 -27.06 18.03 -12.70
N GLU A 117 -26.43 19.20 -12.50
CA GLU A 117 -27.14 20.32 -11.85
C GLU A 117 -26.55 21.69 -12.23
N LYS A 118 -26.59 22.01 -13.53
CA LYS A 118 -26.59 23.40 -14.00
C LYS A 118 -27.29 23.51 -15.35
N LYS A 119 -28.62 23.41 -15.32
CA LYS A 119 -29.49 23.91 -16.38
C LYS A 119 -30.78 24.47 -15.76
N MET A 120 -30.69 25.70 -15.30
CA MET A 120 -31.80 26.67 -15.23
C MET A 120 -31.23 28.06 -15.51
#